data_AF-A0A1Q1BFQ0-F1
#
_entry.id   AF-A0A1Q1BFQ0-F1
#
_cell.length_a   1.000
_cell.length_b   1.000
_cell.length_c   1.000
_cell.angle_alpha   90.00
_cell.angle_beta   90.00
_cell.angle_gamma   90.00
#
_symmetry.space_group_name_H-M   'P 1'
#
loop_
_entity.id
_entity.type
_entity.pdbx_description
1 polymer ?
#
loop_
_entity_poly.entity_id
_entity_poly.type
_entity_poly.pdbx_seq_one_letter_code
_entity_poly.pdbx_strand_id
1 'polypeptide(L)'
;MRAFVTVEGAGADKTVVQWGDTADTAGAWGRPMGTFGSATFAVNSMFFVAKNITFKNTAPVPRPGALGKQGVALRISADSAAFVGCNFLGAQDTLYDHLGRHYYRDCYIEGSVDFIFGNALSLYEVSSTHATQMHETKLSLRHL
;
A
#
# COMPACT_ATOMS: atom_id res chain seq x y z
N MET A 1 -2.20 -0.70 21.40
CA MET A 1 -1.27 -0.86 20.26
C MET A 1 0.04 -1.43 20.76
N ARG A 2 0.70 -2.30 19.98
CA ARG A 2 2.09 -2.70 20.22
C ARG A 2 2.98 -1.85 19.31
N ALA A 3 4.11 -1.39 19.82
CA ALA A 3 5.15 -0.70 19.05
C ALA A 3 6.33 -1.64 18.80
N PHE A 4 7.28 -1.20 17.96
CA PHE A 4 8.53 -1.93 17.69
C PHE A 4 8.33 -3.33 17.11
N VAL A 5 7.34 -3.47 16.22
CA VAL A 5 7.13 -4.71 15.48
C VAL A 5 8.00 -4.70 14.22
N THR A 6 8.80 -5.75 14.03
CA THR A 6 9.55 -5.98 12.79
C THR A 6 9.05 -7.24 12.10
N VAL A 7 8.86 -7.15 10.80
CA VAL A 7 8.61 -8.30 9.91
C VAL A 7 9.70 -8.37 8.85
N GLU A 8 10.27 -9.55 8.67
CA GLU A 8 11.36 -9.78 7.72
C GLU A 8 11.09 -11.05 6.93
N GLY A 9 11.08 -10.92 5.61
CA GLY A 9 10.90 -12.03 4.68
C GLY A 9 12.23 -12.58 4.19
N ALA A 10 12.17 -13.74 3.55
CA ALA A 10 13.33 -14.40 2.94
C ALA A 10 13.78 -13.77 1.61
N GLY A 11 13.18 -12.65 1.20
CA GLY A 11 13.32 -12.02 -0.11
C GLY A 11 11.96 -11.57 -0.64
N ALA A 12 11.88 -10.37 -1.24
CA ALA A 12 10.62 -9.84 -1.75
C ALA A 12 10.09 -10.66 -2.94
N ASP A 13 10.95 -11.40 -3.64
CA ASP A 13 10.62 -12.39 -4.67
C ASP A 13 10.07 -13.71 -4.11
N LYS A 14 10.27 -13.98 -2.82
CA LYS A 14 9.93 -15.27 -2.17
C LYS A 14 8.80 -15.15 -1.17
N THR A 15 8.76 -14.05 -0.42
CA THR A 15 7.81 -13.85 0.68
C THR A 15 6.75 -12.85 0.25
N VAL A 16 5.52 -13.35 0.05
CA VAL A 16 4.39 -12.56 -0.45
C VAL A 16 3.21 -12.68 0.51
N VAL A 17 2.72 -11.54 0.97
CA VAL A 17 1.43 -11.42 1.66
C VAL A 17 0.42 -10.87 0.65
N GLN A 18 -0.63 -11.63 0.35
CA GLN A 18 -1.59 -11.26 -0.70
C GLN A 18 -3.03 -11.59 -0.33
N TRP A 19 -3.93 -10.69 -0.72
CA TRP A 19 -5.38 -10.85 -0.66
C TRP A 19 -6.05 -9.91 -1.68
N GLY A 20 -7.34 -10.04 -1.92
CA GLY A 20 -8.02 -9.41 -3.07
C GLY A 20 -9.25 -8.57 -2.74
N ASP A 21 -9.34 -8.03 -1.52
CA ASP A 21 -10.48 -7.18 -1.15
C ASP A 21 -10.43 -5.84 -1.88
N THR A 22 -11.61 -5.32 -2.24
CA THR A 22 -11.79 -3.95 -2.72
C THR A 22 -12.63 -3.15 -1.73
N ALA A 23 -12.73 -1.84 -1.94
CA ALA A 23 -13.60 -0.98 -1.13
C ALA A 23 -15.07 -1.47 -1.09
N ASP A 24 -15.56 -2.09 -2.16
CA ASP A 24 -16.89 -2.71 -2.24
C ASP A 24 -17.02 -4.07 -1.54
N THR A 25 -15.92 -4.73 -1.14
CA THR A 25 -16.02 -6.03 -0.47
C THR A 25 -16.86 -5.89 0.80
N ALA A 26 -17.81 -6.80 0.99
CA ALA A 26 -18.65 -6.85 2.18
C ALA A 26 -17.80 -7.12 3.42
N GLY A 27 -17.78 -6.18 4.35
CA GLY A 27 -17.21 -6.37 5.68
C GLY A 27 -18.13 -7.19 6.60
N ALA A 28 -17.75 -7.30 7.88
CA ALA A 28 -18.41 -8.15 8.87
C ALA A 28 -19.92 -7.89 9.08
N TRP A 29 -20.41 -6.69 8.72
CA TRP A 29 -21.83 -6.31 8.85
C TRP A 29 -22.56 -6.24 7.49
N GLY A 30 -22.00 -6.87 6.46
CA GLY A 30 -22.60 -6.91 5.11
C GLY A 30 -22.55 -5.58 4.36
N ARG A 31 -21.85 -4.56 4.88
CA ARG A 31 -21.63 -3.27 4.24
C ARG A 31 -20.24 -3.22 3.59
N PRO A 32 -20.05 -2.44 2.50
CA PRO A 32 -18.73 -2.20 1.92
C PRO A 32 -17.71 -1.77 2.98
N MET A 33 -16.54 -2.41 3.01
CA MET A 33 -15.49 -2.10 3.97
C MET A 33 -14.76 -0.78 3.69
N GLY A 34 -14.90 -0.24 2.47
CA GLY A 34 -14.25 0.97 2.01
C GLY A 34 -12.74 0.79 1.79
N THR A 35 -12.10 1.80 1.21
CA THR A 35 -10.65 1.78 0.90
C THR A 35 -9.80 1.49 2.14
N PHE A 36 -10.15 2.06 3.30
CA PHE A 36 -9.41 1.81 4.54
C PHE A 36 -9.44 0.34 4.97
N GLY A 37 -10.58 -0.33 4.74
CA GLY A 37 -10.81 -1.73 5.09
C GLY A 37 -10.23 -2.72 4.10
N SER A 38 -10.01 -2.34 2.84
CA SER A 38 -9.53 -3.23 1.77
C SER A 38 -8.04 -3.58 1.83
N ALA A 39 -7.32 -3.11 2.86
CA ALA A 39 -5.90 -3.35 3.03
C ALA A 39 -5.58 -4.83 3.28
N THR A 40 -4.84 -5.46 2.37
CA THR A 40 -4.26 -6.80 2.57
C THR A 40 -3.42 -6.85 3.85
N PHE A 41 -2.64 -5.80 4.11
CA PHE A 41 -1.83 -5.68 5.32
C PHE A 41 -2.00 -4.30 5.94
N ALA A 42 -2.51 -4.25 7.17
CA ALA A 42 -2.79 -3.02 7.89
C ALA A 42 -1.85 -2.84 9.09
N VAL A 43 -1.06 -1.77 9.08
CA VAL A 43 -0.11 -1.45 10.15
C VAL A 43 -0.58 -0.25 10.95
N ASN A 44 -0.71 -0.45 12.26
CA ASN A 44 -1.01 0.60 13.23
C ASN A 44 -0.01 0.56 14.42
N SER A 45 1.26 0.25 14.13
CA SER A 45 2.34 0.07 15.12
C SER A 45 3.41 1.15 14.92
N MET A 46 3.67 1.98 15.93
CA MET A 46 4.81 2.90 15.91
C MET A 46 6.13 2.14 15.81
N PHE A 47 7.12 2.74 15.13
CA PHE A 47 8.43 2.11 14.92
C PHE A 47 8.35 0.75 14.20
N PHE A 48 7.35 0.58 13.33
CA PHE A 48 7.20 -0.62 12.54
C PHE A 48 8.30 -0.70 11.48
N VAL A 49 8.85 -1.89 11.27
CA VAL A 49 9.82 -2.15 10.21
C VAL A 49 9.37 -3.36 9.38
N ALA A 50 9.36 -3.21 8.07
CA ALA A 50 9.25 -4.34 7.14
C ALA A 50 10.50 -4.43 6.26
N LYS A 51 10.98 -5.65 6.04
CA LYS A 51 12.12 -5.92 5.17
C LYS A 51 11.86 -7.08 4.23
N ASN A 52 12.27 -6.95 2.98
CA ASN A 52 12.37 -8.07 2.03
C ASN A 52 11.07 -8.88 1.88
N ILE A 53 9.93 -8.19 1.82
CA ILE A 53 8.57 -8.77 1.70
C ILE A 53 7.81 -8.04 0.60
N THR A 54 7.01 -8.78 -0.17
CA THR A 54 5.99 -8.22 -1.06
C THR A 54 4.64 -8.18 -0.37
N PHE A 55 3.99 -7.03 -0.40
CA PHE A 55 2.57 -6.85 -0.07
C PHE A 55 1.79 -6.65 -1.36
N LYS A 56 0.74 -7.45 -1.58
CA LYS A 56 -0.02 -7.44 -2.83
C LYS A 56 -1.52 -7.39 -2.58
N ASN A 57 -2.20 -6.48 -3.27
CA ASN A 57 -3.63 -6.62 -3.50
C ASN A 57 -3.85 -7.29 -4.87
N THR A 58 -4.60 -8.38 -4.90
CA THR A 58 -4.84 -9.19 -6.10
C THR A 58 -6.12 -8.79 -6.85
N ALA A 59 -6.82 -7.76 -6.39
CA ALA A 59 -7.98 -7.24 -7.11
C ALA A 59 -7.60 -6.85 -8.55
N PRO A 60 -8.43 -7.20 -9.54
CA PRO A 60 -8.13 -6.88 -10.93
C PRO A 60 -8.16 -5.38 -11.17
N VAL A 61 -7.43 -4.93 -12.19
CA VAL A 61 -7.48 -3.53 -12.63
C VAL A 61 -8.93 -3.15 -12.97
N PRO A 62 -9.50 -2.11 -12.35
CA PRO A 62 -10.87 -1.71 -12.62
C PRO A 62 -11.05 -1.17 -14.04
N ARG A 63 -12.26 -1.34 -14.58
CA ARG A 63 -12.66 -0.64 -15.80
C ARG A 63 -12.73 0.87 -15.53
N PRO A 64 -12.47 1.73 -16.53
CA PRO A 64 -12.66 3.17 -16.38
C PRO A 64 -14.05 3.51 -15.83
N GLY A 65 -14.11 4.37 -14.81
CA GLY A 65 -15.36 4.79 -14.16
C GLY A 65 -15.98 3.79 -13.19
N ALA A 66 -15.35 2.63 -12.92
CA ALA A 66 -15.83 1.72 -11.90
C ALA A 66 -15.70 2.32 -10.50
N LEU A 67 -16.75 2.20 -9.70
CA LEU A 67 -16.78 2.65 -8.31
C LEU A 67 -16.42 1.49 -7.37
N GLY A 68 -15.80 1.82 -6.23
CA GLY A 68 -15.54 0.88 -5.14
C GLY A 68 -14.50 -0.23 -5.43
N LYS A 69 -13.64 -0.01 -6.43
CA LYS A 69 -12.60 -0.97 -6.87
C LYS A 69 -11.21 -0.65 -6.35
N GLN A 70 -11.08 0.34 -5.47
CA GLN A 70 -9.86 0.62 -4.71
C GLN A 70 -9.43 -0.63 -3.94
N GLY A 71 -8.17 -1.05 -4.09
CA GLY A 71 -7.64 -2.27 -3.49
C GLY A 71 -6.27 -2.02 -2.89
N VAL A 72 -6.23 -1.86 -1.57
CA VAL A 72 -5.00 -1.49 -0.85
C VAL A 72 -4.15 -2.73 -0.59
N ALA A 73 -2.88 -2.70 -1.03
CA ALA A 73 -1.90 -3.74 -0.74
C ALA A 73 -1.33 -3.59 0.67
N LEU A 74 -1.00 -2.35 1.07
CA LEU A 74 -0.57 -2.03 2.42
C LEU A 74 -1.13 -0.69 2.85
N ARG A 75 -1.64 -0.64 4.09
CA ARG A 75 -1.97 0.60 4.78
C ARG A 75 -1.05 0.79 5.98
N ILE A 76 -0.45 1.96 6.12
CA ILE A 76 0.37 2.34 7.28
C ILE A 76 -0.23 3.58 7.97
N SER A 77 -0.52 3.43 9.26
CA SER A 77 -1.09 4.48 10.13
C SER A 77 -0.34 4.50 11.45
N ALA A 78 0.92 4.93 11.41
CA ALA A 78 1.79 4.95 12.58
C ALA A 78 2.98 5.89 12.37
N ASP A 79 3.54 6.41 13.45
CA ASP A 79 4.73 7.27 13.32
C ASP A 79 6.04 6.46 13.30
N SER A 80 7.03 6.98 12.55
CA SER A 80 8.38 6.44 12.43
C SER A 80 8.45 5.01 11.88
N ALA A 81 7.76 4.71 10.77
CA ALA A 81 7.81 3.40 10.14
C ALA A 81 8.85 3.32 9.01
N ALA A 82 9.44 2.15 8.79
CA ALA A 82 10.41 1.94 7.72
C ALA A 82 10.11 0.67 6.90
N PHE A 83 10.32 0.77 5.59
CA PHE A 83 10.18 -0.32 4.63
C PHE A 83 11.48 -0.40 3.81
N VAL A 84 12.13 -1.56 3.79
CA VAL A 84 13.44 -1.75 3.14
C VAL A 84 13.42 -2.97 2.23
N GLY A 85 13.66 -2.79 0.93
CA GLY A 85 13.64 -3.91 -0.02
C GLY A 85 12.26 -4.53 -0.16
N CYS A 86 11.19 -3.75 0.02
CA CYS A 86 9.81 -4.23 -0.02
C CYS A 86 9.16 -3.92 -1.37
N ASN A 87 8.22 -4.78 -1.79
CA ASN A 87 7.39 -4.51 -2.95
C ASN A 87 5.93 -4.26 -2.53
N PHE A 88 5.27 -3.34 -3.22
CA PHE A 88 3.87 -2.99 -3.03
C PHE A 88 3.18 -3.09 -4.38
N LEU A 89 2.31 -4.10 -4.54
CA LEU A 89 1.73 -4.45 -5.83
C LEU A 89 0.21 -4.34 -5.77
N GLY A 90 -0.39 -3.63 -6.71
CA GLY A 90 -1.84 -3.48 -6.78
C GLY A 90 -2.27 -2.78 -8.05
N ALA A 91 -3.53 -2.35 -8.08
CA ALA A 91 -4.08 -1.54 -9.16
C ALA A 91 -4.37 -0.12 -8.63
N GLN A 92 -5.63 0.19 -8.34
CA GLN A 92 -6.02 1.46 -7.75
C GLN A 92 -5.77 1.45 -6.23
N ASP A 93 -5.21 2.53 -5.70
CA ASP A 93 -4.97 2.73 -4.25
C ASP A 93 -3.99 1.70 -3.62
N THR A 94 -2.93 1.29 -4.33
CA THR A 94 -1.98 0.25 -3.87
C THR A 94 -1.38 0.50 -2.47
N LEU A 95 -0.71 1.64 -2.26
CA LEU A 95 -0.04 1.99 -1.01
C LEU A 95 -0.80 3.13 -0.32
N TYR A 96 -1.50 2.79 0.76
CA TYR A 96 -2.19 3.77 1.59
C TYR A 96 -1.25 4.28 2.70
N ASP A 97 -0.48 5.29 2.34
CA ASP A 97 0.48 6.04 3.16
C ASP A 97 -0.26 7.01 4.10
N HIS A 98 -1.12 6.45 4.94
CA HIS A 98 -2.26 7.14 5.54
C HIS A 98 -1.88 8.28 6.50
N LEU A 99 -1.08 8.00 7.52
CA LEU A 99 -0.72 8.99 8.56
C LEU A 99 0.57 8.60 9.29
N GLY A 100 1.47 9.56 9.47
CA GLY A 100 2.72 9.39 10.22
C GLY A 100 3.93 9.90 9.44
N ARG A 101 5.13 9.51 9.90
CA ARG A 101 6.39 9.69 9.16
C ARG A 101 6.90 8.33 8.73
N HIS A 102 7.09 8.14 7.43
CA HIS A 102 7.51 6.85 6.88
C HIS A 102 8.73 6.99 5.98
N TYR A 103 9.52 5.94 5.96
CA TYR A 103 10.72 5.86 5.15
C TYR A 103 10.71 4.59 4.31
N TYR A 104 10.86 4.73 3.01
CA TYR A 104 10.86 3.64 2.04
C TYR A 104 12.23 3.63 1.35
N ARG A 105 13.00 2.55 1.50
CA ARG A 105 14.32 2.40 0.85
C ARG A 105 14.37 1.14 -0.01
N ASP A 106 14.89 1.26 -1.23
CA ASP A 106 15.04 0.12 -2.16
C ASP A 106 13.70 -0.60 -2.41
N CYS A 107 12.59 0.15 -2.39
CA CYS A 107 11.25 -0.41 -2.56
C CYS A 107 10.79 -0.35 -4.03
N TYR A 108 9.94 -1.28 -4.42
CA TYR A 108 9.20 -1.25 -5.69
C TYR A 108 7.73 -1.03 -5.42
N ILE A 109 7.12 -0.03 -6.06
CA ILE A 109 5.69 0.28 -5.89
C ILE A 109 5.02 0.31 -7.26
N GLU A 110 3.96 -0.49 -7.43
CA GLU A 110 3.22 -0.64 -8.68
C GLU A 110 1.72 -0.41 -8.48
N GLY A 111 1.13 0.35 -9.39
CA GLY A 111 -0.32 0.48 -9.50
C GLY A 111 -0.74 1.42 -10.61
N SER A 112 -2.03 1.72 -10.69
CA SER A 112 -2.64 2.52 -11.75
C SER A 112 -3.02 3.93 -11.26
N VAL A 113 -4.19 4.09 -10.65
CA VAL A 113 -4.73 5.36 -10.15
C VAL A 113 -4.43 5.49 -8.66
N ASP A 114 -3.93 6.66 -8.24
CA ASP A 114 -3.66 7.00 -6.84
C ASP A 114 -2.90 5.91 -6.07
N PHE A 115 -1.99 5.22 -6.76
CA PHE A 115 -1.33 4.00 -6.25
C PHE A 115 -0.36 4.26 -5.08
N ILE A 116 -0.02 5.53 -4.82
CA ILE A 116 0.55 6.00 -3.56
C ILE A 116 -0.32 7.20 -3.12
N PHE A 117 -0.97 7.09 -1.96
CA PHE A 117 -1.90 8.12 -1.49
C PHE A 117 -1.97 8.16 0.03
N GLY A 118 -2.41 9.29 0.59
CA GLY A 118 -2.56 9.50 2.03
C GLY A 118 -2.00 10.85 2.49
N ASN A 119 -1.85 11.01 3.81
CA ASN A 119 -1.44 12.26 4.45
C ASN A 119 -0.11 12.13 5.23
N ALA A 120 0.62 11.03 5.06
CA ALA A 120 1.90 10.84 5.73
C ALA A 120 2.99 11.77 5.17
N LEU A 121 3.99 12.05 6.01
CA LEU A 121 5.23 12.71 5.64
C LEU A 121 6.27 11.62 5.32
N SER A 122 6.47 11.34 4.03
CA SER A 122 7.23 10.17 3.62
C SER A 122 8.43 10.51 2.74
N LEU A 123 9.52 9.79 2.97
CA LEU A 123 10.72 9.82 2.14
C LEU A 123 10.86 8.48 1.40
N TYR A 124 11.01 8.56 0.08
CA TYR A 124 11.26 7.42 -0.81
C TYR A 124 12.68 7.54 -1.36
N GLU A 125 13.59 6.70 -0.88
CA GLU A 125 15.02 6.71 -1.24
C GLU A 125 15.37 5.46 -2.06
N VAL A 126 16.09 5.63 -3.18
CA VAL A 126 16.46 4.55 -4.13
C VAL A 126 15.29 3.61 -4.46
N SER A 127 14.06 4.13 -4.45
CA SER A 127 12.85 3.36 -4.69
C SER A 127 12.36 3.61 -6.11
N SER A 128 11.76 2.59 -6.72
CA SER A 128 11.21 2.66 -8.08
C SER A 128 9.69 2.59 -8.05
N THR A 129 9.05 3.49 -8.80
CA THR A 129 7.59 3.56 -8.93
C THR A 129 7.20 3.24 -10.36
N HIS A 130 6.34 2.24 -10.56
CA HIS A 130 5.85 1.83 -11.87
C HIS A 130 4.34 2.09 -11.98
N ALA A 131 3.98 3.11 -12.76
CA ALA A 131 2.59 3.37 -13.11
C ALA A 131 2.17 2.44 -14.25
N THR A 132 1.21 1.55 -13.99
CA THR A 132 0.59 0.73 -15.03
C THR A 132 -0.49 1.56 -15.73
N GLN A 133 -0.26 1.83 -17.01
CA GLN A 133 -1.02 2.80 -17.80
C GLN A 133 -2.51 2.42 -17.92
N MET A 134 -3.41 3.36 -17.55
CA MET A 134 -4.69 3.62 -18.22
C MET A 134 -5.14 5.07 -17.92
N HIS A 135 -5.02 5.95 -18.93
CA HIS A 135 -5.54 7.33 -19.04
C HIS A 135 -5.38 8.30 -17.84
N GLU A 136 -4.55 9.33 -18.03
CA GLU A 136 -4.37 10.51 -17.16
C GLU A 136 -4.10 10.25 -15.66
N THR A 137 -2.89 9.79 -15.33
CA THR A 137 -2.42 9.84 -13.93
C THR A 137 -1.88 11.24 -13.64
N LYS A 138 -2.61 12.01 -12.83
CA LYS A 138 -2.06 13.21 -12.19
C LYS A 138 -1.12 12.73 -11.08
N LEU A 139 0.19 12.64 -11.36
CA LEU A 139 1.19 12.40 -10.32
C LEU A 139 1.21 13.60 -9.37
N SER A 140 0.42 13.56 -8.30
CA SER A 140 0.59 14.44 -7.15
C SER A 140 1.70 13.89 -6.26
N LEU A 141 2.93 13.94 -6.76
CA LEU A 141 4.09 13.76 -5.91
C LEU A 141 4.29 15.04 -5.10
N ARG A 142 3.69 15.11 -3.90
CA ARG A 142 4.15 16.06 -2.88
C ARG A 142 5.45 15.51 -2.31
N HIS A 143 6.53 15.68 -3.07
CA HIS A 143 7.86 15.69 -2.49
C HIS A 143 7.98 16.95 -1.65
N LEU A 144 8.57 16.82 -0.45
CA LEU A 144 9.17 17.97 0.23
C LEU A 144 10.24 18.59 -0.68
#